data_AF-A0A7C1X1K1-F1
#
_entry.id   AF-A0A7C1X1K1-F1
#
_cell.length_a   1.000
_cell.length_b   1.000
_cell.length_c   1.000
_cell.angle_alpha   90.00
_cell.angle_beta   90.00
_cell.angle_gamma   90.00
#
_symmetry.space_group_name_H-M   'P 1'
#
loop_
_entity.id
_entity.type
_entity.pdbx_description
1 polymer ?
#
loop_
_entity_poly.entity_id
_entity_poly.type
_entity_poly.pdbx_seq_one_letter_code
_entity_poly.pdbx_strand_id
1 'polypeptide(L)'
;MKSDCRRFRSLLAEVLEERAPLLELGWHEHLFACEDCRGLLAAEEALDTVLASLPEPSLPAELARRVLERLAPYRTASGGSDPLDPLLDLDAPPQVPDGLAERILAGLSSDRAVSRAGAVSLDGLLGAVPEPVAPKGLSERILAGLEPERSAHSAPRGRLLALRRAAVPVLLATAAVVAFVLYLGGRGGRVGVPDEGAREDRLARGPSTVPSPDPISPEEALHPTE
;
A
#
# COMPACT_ATOMS: atom_id res chain seq x y z
N MET A 1 8.42 -1.32 -19.04
CA MET A 1 7.06 -1.60 -18.54
C MET A 1 6.16 -2.00 -19.71
N LYS A 2 5.61 -3.22 -19.70
CA LYS A 2 4.72 -3.71 -20.77
C LYS A 2 3.36 -2.98 -20.71
N SER A 3 2.70 -2.80 -21.84
CA SER A 3 1.35 -2.19 -21.93
C SER A 3 0.35 -2.85 -20.96
N ASP A 4 0.48 -4.16 -20.81
CA ASP A 4 -0.43 -4.99 -20.01
C ASP A 4 -0.31 -4.70 -18.51
N CYS A 5 0.92 -4.39 -18.04
CA CYS A 5 1.17 -3.99 -16.65
C CYS A 5 0.56 -2.62 -16.34
N ARG A 6 0.68 -1.66 -17.25
CA ARG A 6 0.07 -0.33 -17.07
C ARG A 6 -1.45 -0.45 -17.02
N ARG A 7 -2.05 -1.19 -17.94
CA ARG A 7 -3.50 -1.43 -17.97
C ARG A 7 -3.98 -2.13 -16.69
N PHE A 8 -3.28 -3.17 -16.25
CA PHE A 8 -3.59 -3.86 -14.99
C PHE A 8 -3.57 -2.92 -13.80
N ARG A 9 -2.55 -2.06 -13.68
CA ARG A 9 -2.44 -1.09 -12.58
C ARG A 9 -3.56 -0.04 -12.60
N SER A 10 -3.99 0.39 -13.79
CA SER A 10 -5.13 1.30 -13.92
C SER A 10 -6.44 0.64 -13.46
N LEU A 11 -6.70 -0.60 -13.90
CA LEU A 11 -7.90 -1.35 -13.47
C LEU A 11 -7.87 -1.67 -11.98
N LEU A 12 -6.70 -1.97 -11.42
CA LEU A 12 -6.55 -2.19 -9.99
C LEU A 12 -6.87 -0.92 -9.20
N ALA A 13 -6.41 0.25 -9.66
CA ALA A 13 -6.72 1.53 -9.02
C ALA A 13 -8.22 1.82 -9.03
N GLU A 14 -8.90 1.61 -10.16
CA GLU A 14 -10.34 1.78 -10.33
C GLU A 14 -11.13 0.86 -9.38
N VAL A 15 -10.78 -0.43 -9.32
CA VAL A 15 -11.45 -1.39 -8.43
C VAL A 15 -11.24 -1.04 -6.95
N LEU A 16 -10.07 -0.54 -6.57
CA LEU A 16 -9.79 -0.09 -5.21
C LEU A 16 -10.59 1.16 -4.84
N GLU A 17 -10.76 2.09 -5.79
CA GLU A 17 -11.56 3.31 -5.62
C GLU A 17 -13.05 2.98 -5.47
N GLU A 18 -13.57 2.06 -6.30
CA GLU A 18 -14.97 1.62 -6.26
C GLU A 18 -15.28 0.62 -5.14
N ARG A 19 -14.27 0.19 -4.37
CA ARG A 19 -14.36 -0.90 -3.36
C ARG A 19 -14.95 -2.20 -3.94
N ALA A 20 -14.71 -2.46 -5.22
CA ALA A 20 -15.19 -3.64 -5.92
C ALA A 20 -14.35 -4.89 -5.57
N PRO A 21 -14.89 -6.11 -5.72
CA PRO A 21 -14.17 -7.33 -5.38
C PRO A 21 -12.98 -7.57 -6.34
N LEU A 22 -11.79 -7.74 -5.77
CA LEU A 22 -10.54 -7.99 -6.52
C LEU A 22 -10.53 -9.30 -7.33
N LEU A 23 -11.46 -10.22 -7.06
CA LEU A 23 -11.54 -11.53 -7.71
C LEU A 23 -11.71 -11.42 -9.24
N GLU A 24 -12.36 -10.35 -9.72
CA GLU A 24 -12.64 -10.15 -11.15
C GLU A 24 -11.41 -9.73 -11.97
N LEU A 25 -10.36 -9.22 -11.31
CA LEU A 25 -9.14 -8.74 -11.97
C LEU A 25 -8.16 -9.84 -12.38
N GLY A 26 -8.37 -11.09 -11.94
CA GLY A 26 -7.38 -12.16 -12.12
C GLY A 26 -6.00 -11.81 -11.54
N TRP A 27 -5.97 -11.00 -10.47
CA TRP A 27 -4.75 -10.35 -9.99
C TRP A 27 -3.61 -11.33 -9.65
N HIS A 28 -3.96 -12.50 -9.10
CA HIS A 28 -3.00 -13.57 -8.83
C HIS A 28 -2.28 -14.04 -10.09
N GLU A 29 -3.01 -14.28 -11.19
CA GLU A 29 -2.43 -14.74 -12.46
C GLU A 29 -1.47 -13.70 -13.02
N HIS A 30 -1.85 -12.42 -12.97
CA HIS A 30 -0.98 -11.33 -13.41
C HIS A 30 0.30 -11.23 -12.58
N LEU A 31 0.21 -11.35 -11.25
CA LEU A 31 1.39 -11.33 -10.38
C LEU A 31 2.34 -12.49 -10.67
N PHE A 32 1.84 -13.71 -10.90
CA PHE A 32 2.71 -14.82 -11.28
C PHE A 32 3.46 -14.57 -12.59
N ALA A 33 2.82 -13.90 -13.57
CA ALA A 33 3.40 -13.64 -14.87
C ALA A 33 4.29 -12.37 -14.95
N CYS A 34 4.15 -11.43 -14.00
CA CYS A 34 4.78 -10.11 -14.07
C CYS A 34 5.76 -9.87 -12.91
N GLU A 35 7.06 -9.95 -13.19
CA GLU A 35 8.12 -9.69 -12.20
C GLU A 35 8.09 -8.26 -11.62
N ASP A 36 7.83 -7.24 -12.46
CA ASP A 36 7.74 -5.85 -12.00
C ASP A 36 6.64 -5.67 -10.94
N CYS A 37 5.47 -6.29 -11.13
CA CYS A 37 4.35 -6.20 -10.18
C CYS A 37 4.64 -6.98 -8.89
N ARG A 38 5.34 -8.12 -8.97
CA ARG A 38 5.79 -8.85 -7.76
C ARG A 38 6.81 -8.04 -6.96
N GLY A 39 7.75 -7.38 -7.64
CA GLY A 39 8.72 -6.51 -6.99
C GLY A 39 8.05 -5.35 -6.24
N LEU A 40 6.98 -4.79 -6.80
CA LEU A 40 6.20 -3.76 -6.12
C LEU A 40 5.45 -4.30 -4.90
N LEU A 41 4.76 -5.44 -5.03
CA LEU A 41 4.08 -6.06 -3.89
C LEU A 41 5.05 -6.38 -2.74
N ALA A 42 6.22 -6.95 -3.06
CA ALA A 42 7.25 -7.23 -2.06
C ALA A 42 7.78 -5.95 -1.38
N ALA A 43 7.84 -4.82 -2.11
CA ALA A 43 8.21 -3.53 -1.53
C ALA A 43 7.13 -2.98 -0.59
N GLU A 44 5.86 -3.15 -0.92
CA GLU A 44 4.73 -2.80 -0.04
C GLU A 44 4.73 -3.68 1.22
N GLU A 45 4.91 -5.00 1.10
CA GLU A 45 5.02 -5.91 2.27
C GLU A 45 6.21 -5.56 3.17
N ALA A 46 7.33 -5.13 2.57
CA ALA A 46 8.48 -4.63 3.31
C ALA A 46 8.16 -3.31 4.03
N LEU A 47 7.41 -2.41 3.39
CA LEU A 47 6.92 -1.18 4.00
C LEU A 47 5.99 -1.47 5.19
N ASP A 48 5.05 -2.40 5.04
CA ASP A 48 4.15 -2.84 6.12
C ASP A 48 4.95 -3.39 7.30
N THR A 49 6.00 -4.18 7.03
CA THR A 49 6.90 -4.69 8.07
C THR A 49 7.60 -3.55 8.82
N VAL A 50 8.07 -2.54 8.09
CA VAL A 50 8.69 -1.35 8.69
C VAL A 50 7.67 -0.58 9.54
N LEU A 51 6.48 -0.33 9.01
CA LEU A 51 5.41 0.38 9.71
C LEU A 51 4.98 -0.35 10.98
N ALA A 52 4.85 -1.68 10.94
CA ALA A 52 4.56 -2.50 12.10
C ALA A 52 5.69 -2.53 13.15
N SER A 53 6.93 -2.26 12.74
CA SER A 53 8.06 -2.17 13.67
C SER A 53 8.18 -0.83 14.39
N LEU A 54 7.49 0.21 13.89
CA LEU A 54 7.49 1.52 14.53
C LEU A 54 6.70 1.43 15.85
N PRO A 55 7.16 2.13 16.91
CA PRO A 55 6.39 2.20 18.14
C PRO A 55 5.03 2.82 17.86
N GLU A 56 3.99 2.29 18.52
CA GLU A 56 2.66 2.87 18.41
C GLU A 56 2.70 4.37 18.77
N PRO A 57 2.20 5.26 17.91
CA PRO A 57 2.22 6.68 18.18
C PRO A 57 1.31 6.97 19.40
N SER A 58 1.92 7.18 20.56
CA SER A 58 1.20 7.56 21.77
C SER A 58 1.07 9.08 21.85
N LEU A 59 -0.17 9.58 21.85
CA LEU A 59 -0.43 10.97 22.21
C LEU A 59 -0.37 11.11 23.74
N PRO A 60 0.21 12.20 24.28
CA PRO A 60 0.05 12.51 25.70
C PRO A 60 -1.43 12.52 26.09
N ALA A 61 -1.78 11.93 27.24
CA ALA A 61 -3.17 11.71 27.64
C ALA A 61 -4.04 12.99 27.57
N GLU A 62 -3.46 14.12 27.94
CA GLU A 62 -4.14 15.41 27.91
C GLU A 62 -4.43 15.93 26.49
N LEU A 63 -3.56 15.60 25.53
CA LEU A 63 -3.77 15.93 24.12
C LEU A 63 -4.78 14.97 23.51
N ALA A 64 -4.67 13.66 23.80
CA ALA A 64 -5.65 12.67 23.39
C ALA A 64 -7.07 13.06 23.86
N ARG A 65 -7.21 13.45 25.13
CA ARG A 65 -8.47 13.96 25.70
C ARG A 65 -9.02 15.15 24.92
N ARG A 66 -8.21 16.18 24.68
CA ARG A 66 -8.62 17.37 23.92
C ARG A 66 -9.03 17.05 22.48
N VAL A 67 -8.32 16.14 21.82
CA VAL A 67 -8.67 15.68 20.47
C VAL A 67 -9.99 14.93 20.48
N LEU A 68 -10.18 14.00 21.44
CA LEU A 68 -11.42 13.24 21.58
C LEU A 68 -12.62 14.14 21.91
N GLU A 69 -12.46 15.10 22.82
CA GLU A 69 -13.49 16.10 23.12
C GLU A 69 -13.86 16.94 21.88
N ARG A 70 -12.87 17.32 21.08
CA ARG A 70 -13.11 18.07 19.84
C ARG A 70 -13.77 17.21 18.75
N LEU A 71 -13.49 15.92 18.71
CA LEU A 71 -14.10 14.97 17.77
C LEU A 71 -15.49 14.48 18.23
N ALA A 72 -15.85 14.64 19.51
CA ALA A 72 -17.10 14.14 20.06
C ALA A 72 -18.38 14.61 19.32
N PRO A 73 -18.52 15.89 18.90
CA PRO A 73 -19.70 16.34 18.17
C PRO A 73 -19.90 15.64 16.82
N TYR A 74 -18.79 15.29 16.14
CA TYR A 74 -18.81 14.65 14.82
C TYR A 74 -19.20 13.17 14.91
N ARG A 75 -18.88 12.51 16.03
CA ARG A 75 -19.30 11.13 16.31
C ARG A 75 -20.81 11.02 16.51
N THR A 76 -21.42 12.00 17.17
CA THR A 76 -22.86 11.99 17.44
C THR A 76 -23.70 12.47 16.26
N ALA A 77 -23.14 13.31 15.38
CA ALA A 77 -23.84 13.82 14.20
C ALA A 77 -23.99 12.77 13.08
N SER A 78 -23.12 11.76 13.08
CA SER A 78 -23.03 10.78 11.98
C SER A 78 -23.77 9.50 12.37
N GLY A 79 -25.09 9.53 12.23
CA GLY A 79 -26.01 8.42 12.55
C GLY A 79 -25.93 7.23 11.59
N GLY A 80 -24.74 6.66 11.37
CA GLY A 80 -24.60 5.33 10.75
C GLY A 80 -23.82 5.24 9.43
N SER A 81 -23.11 6.28 9.01
CA SER A 81 -22.14 6.22 7.90
C SER A 81 -20.92 7.09 8.26
N ASP A 82 -19.76 6.65 7.80
CA ASP A 82 -18.40 6.97 8.28
C ASP A 82 -18.23 8.39 8.87
N PRO A 83 -18.13 8.53 10.22
CA PRO A 83 -18.10 9.84 10.90
C PRO A 83 -16.86 10.69 10.59
N LEU A 84 -15.92 10.13 9.83
CA LEU A 84 -14.66 10.76 9.47
C LEU A 84 -14.63 11.22 8.02
N ASP A 85 -15.56 10.79 7.16
CA ASP A 85 -15.57 11.21 5.74
C ASP A 85 -15.62 12.73 5.59
N PRO A 86 -16.45 13.50 6.34
CA PRO A 86 -16.46 14.96 6.25
C PRO A 86 -15.17 15.63 6.75
N LEU A 87 -14.37 14.94 7.56
CA LEU A 87 -13.06 15.41 8.04
C LEU A 87 -11.93 15.02 7.08
N LEU A 88 -12.14 13.99 6.26
CA LEU A 88 -11.23 13.50 5.23
C LEU A 88 -11.54 14.05 3.83
N ASP A 89 -12.67 14.76 3.68
CA ASP A 89 -13.04 15.54 2.50
C ASP A 89 -12.10 16.77 2.38
N LEU A 90 -10.84 16.47 2.04
CA LEU A 90 -9.71 17.39 1.92
C LEU A 90 -9.90 18.43 0.79
N ASP A 91 -10.93 18.29 -0.02
CA ASP A 91 -11.30 19.22 -1.09
C ASP A 91 -11.98 20.49 -0.56
N ALA A 92 -12.48 20.46 0.69
CA ALA A 92 -12.88 21.69 1.36
C ALA A 92 -11.63 22.47 1.79
N PRO A 93 -11.40 23.70 1.28
CA PRO A 93 -10.26 24.50 1.71
C PRO A 93 -10.35 24.66 3.24
N PRO A 94 -9.31 24.26 4.00
CA PRO A 94 -9.38 24.29 5.45
C PRO A 94 -9.70 25.72 5.90
N GLN A 95 -10.74 25.88 6.71
CA GLN A 95 -11.04 27.17 7.32
C GLN A 95 -9.94 27.48 8.33
N VAL A 96 -8.89 28.16 7.86
CA VAL A 96 -7.83 28.69 8.72
C VAL A 96 -8.42 29.85 9.50
N PRO A 97 -8.43 29.81 10.86
CA PRO A 97 -8.91 30.93 11.64
C PRO A 97 -8.12 32.19 11.31
N ASP A 98 -8.82 33.32 11.16
CA ASP A 98 -8.19 34.62 10.94
C ASP A 98 -7.14 34.88 12.04
N GLY A 99 -5.95 35.32 11.63
CA GLY A 99 -4.87 35.62 12.56
C GLY A 99 -4.03 34.40 13.00
N LEU A 100 -4.32 33.17 12.53
CA LEU A 100 -3.54 31.99 12.94
C LEU A 100 -2.06 32.12 12.55
N ALA A 101 -1.79 32.58 11.31
CA ALA A 101 -0.45 32.76 10.81
C ALA A 101 0.32 33.79 11.65
N GLU A 102 -0.30 34.93 11.95
CA GLU A 102 0.26 36.00 12.77
C GLU A 102 0.56 35.51 14.19
N ARG A 103 -0.36 34.76 14.81
CA ARG A 103 -0.13 34.19 16.15
C ARG A 103 1.01 33.18 16.16
N ILE A 104 1.10 32.30 15.16
CA ILE A 104 2.20 31.34 15.05
C ILE A 104 3.52 32.07 14.85
N LEU A 105 3.56 33.06 13.95
CA LEU A 105 4.76 33.87 13.73
C LEU A 105 5.17 34.65 14.98
N ALA A 106 4.22 35.22 15.72
CA ALA A 106 4.46 35.91 16.97
C ALA A 106 5.02 34.95 18.05
N GLY A 107 4.44 33.76 18.19
CA GLY A 107 4.94 32.71 19.08
C GLY A 107 6.36 32.28 18.73
N LEU A 108 6.62 31.95 17.47
CA LEU A 108 7.96 31.56 16.99
C LEU A 108 8.97 32.70 17.15
N SER A 109 8.57 33.96 16.96
CA SER A 109 9.47 35.10 17.19
C SER A 109 9.86 35.25 18.65
N SER A 110 8.92 34.98 19.56
CA SER A 110 9.14 35.00 21.02
C SER A 110 10.04 33.85 21.45
N ASP A 111 9.78 32.63 20.97
CA ASP A 111 10.60 31.44 21.24
C ASP A 111 12.03 31.62 20.73
N ARG A 112 12.19 32.22 19.53
CA ARG A 112 13.51 32.56 18.98
C ARG A 112 14.22 33.63 19.81
N ALA A 113 13.50 34.58 20.40
CA ALA A 113 14.09 35.61 21.25
C ALA A 113 14.57 35.03 22.58
N VAL A 114 13.78 34.17 23.21
CA VAL A 114 14.18 33.43 24.43
C VAL A 114 15.36 32.51 24.14
N SER A 115 15.31 31.78 23.02
CA SER A 115 16.42 30.92 22.58
C SER A 115 17.68 31.72 22.31
N ARG A 116 17.59 32.92 21.71
CA ARG A 116 18.75 33.81 21.52
C ARG A 116 19.30 34.39 22.81
N ALA A 117 18.45 34.65 23.81
CA ALA A 117 18.87 35.17 25.10
C ALA A 117 19.57 34.10 25.97
N GLY A 118 19.21 32.82 25.80
CA GLY A 118 19.78 31.70 26.55
C GLY A 118 20.83 30.86 25.81
N ALA A 119 20.89 30.92 24.48
CA ALA A 119 21.86 30.15 23.71
C ALA A 119 23.22 30.85 23.72
N VAL A 120 24.22 30.18 24.28
CA VAL A 120 25.58 30.24 23.72
C VAL A 120 25.40 30.08 22.22
N SER A 121 25.85 31.05 21.42
CA SER A 121 25.57 31.04 19.99
C SER A 121 25.92 29.67 19.41
N LEU A 122 25.12 29.18 18.48
CA LEU A 122 25.38 27.88 17.88
C LEU A 122 26.79 27.85 17.26
N ASP A 123 27.27 29.00 16.76
CA ASP A 123 28.67 29.22 16.36
C ASP A 123 29.68 29.08 17.50
N GLY A 124 29.34 29.52 18.71
CA GLY A 124 30.15 29.34 19.92
C GLY A 124 30.19 27.88 20.40
N LEU A 125 29.06 27.16 20.29
CA LEU A 125 29.03 25.72 20.56
C LEU A 125 29.80 24.94 19.48
N LEU A 126 29.63 25.27 18.20
CA LEU A 126 30.38 24.68 17.09
C LEU A 126 31.88 25.00 17.20
N GLY A 127 32.25 26.19 17.64
CA GLY A 127 33.65 26.56 17.92
C GLY A 127 34.24 25.86 19.16
N ALA A 128 33.39 25.41 20.08
CA ALA A 128 33.80 24.60 21.24
C ALA A 128 33.90 23.11 20.93
N VAL A 129 33.30 22.62 19.82
CA VAL A 129 33.50 21.25 19.37
C VAL A 129 34.90 21.16 18.77
N PRO A 130 35.79 20.28 19.29
CA PRO A 130 37.09 20.03 18.68
C PRO A 130 36.91 19.64 17.21
N GLU A 131 37.76 20.17 16.33
CA GLU A 131 37.71 19.84 14.92
C GLU A 131 37.74 18.30 14.75
N PRO A 132 36.73 17.71 14.09
CA PRO A 132 36.59 16.26 14.06
C PRO A 132 37.79 15.66 13.32
N VAL A 133 38.64 14.95 14.06
CA VAL A 133 39.78 14.24 13.48
C VAL A 133 39.26 13.00 12.77
N ALA A 134 39.23 13.04 11.44
CA ALA A 134 38.89 11.87 10.65
C ALA A 134 39.86 10.72 10.97
N PRO A 135 39.37 9.51 11.29
CA PRO A 135 40.22 8.36 11.51
C PRO A 135 41.09 8.11 10.27
N LYS A 136 42.39 7.87 10.46
CA LYS A 136 43.30 7.51 9.36
C LYS A 136 42.73 6.32 8.58
N GLY A 137 42.66 6.45 7.25
CA GLY A 137 42.15 5.41 6.36
C GLY A 137 40.62 5.23 6.32
N LEU A 138 39.83 6.16 6.90
CA LEU A 138 38.36 6.10 6.76
C LEU A 138 37.93 6.28 5.29
N SER A 139 38.53 7.22 4.57
CA SER A 139 38.26 7.44 3.14
C SER A 139 38.61 6.22 2.30
N GLU A 140 39.76 5.59 2.55
CA GLU A 140 40.19 4.36 1.87
C GLU A 140 39.22 3.20 2.13
N ARG A 141 38.76 3.02 3.37
CA ARG A 141 37.76 1.99 3.71
C ARG A 141 36.41 2.25 3.06
N ILE A 142 35.95 3.49 3.02
CA ILE A 142 34.70 3.87 2.34
C ILE A 142 34.83 3.60 0.83
N LEU A 143 35.94 4.03 0.22
CA LEU A 143 36.19 3.79 -1.21
C LEU A 143 36.28 2.29 -1.53
N ALA A 144 36.97 1.51 -0.72
CA ALA A 144 37.05 0.05 -0.86
C ALA A 144 35.68 -0.62 -0.69
N GLY A 145 34.86 -0.15 0.24
CA GLY A 145 33.50 -0.64 0.45
C GLY A 145 32.53 -0.32 -0.70
N LEU A 146 32.75 0.78 -1.41
CA LEU A 146 31.93 1.21 -2.56
C LEU A 146 32.39 0.62 -3.91
N GLU A 147 33.55 -0.04 -3.96
CA GLU A 147 34.08 -0.66 -5.17
C GLU A 147 33.18 -1.78 -5.75
N PRO A 148 32.54 -2.66 -4.96
CA PRO A 148 31.62 -3.67 -5.47
C PRO A 148 30.42 -3.04 -6.20
N GLU A 149 29.86 -1.97 -5.64
CA GLU A 149 28.71 -1.26 -6.26
C GLU A 149 29.12 -0.56 -7.55
N ARG A 150 30.30 0.07 -7.58
CA ARG A 150 30.85 0.66 -8.80
C ARG A 150 31.10 -0.38 -9.88
N SER A 151 31.64 -1.55 -9.51
CA SER A 151 31.87 -2.66 -10.44
C SER A 151 30.56 -3.27 -10.98
N ALA A 152 29.52 -3.34 -10.15
CA ALA A 152 28.18 -3.79 -10.58
C ALA A 152 27.54 -2.83 -11.59
N HIS A 153 27.71 -1.52 -11.41
CA HIS A 153 27.16 -0.50 -12.32
C HIS A 153 27.96 -0.33 -13.61
N SER A 154 29.24 -0.73 -13.63
CA SER A 154 30.10 -0.67 -14.81
C SER A 154 30.15 -1.97 -15.61
N ALA A 155 29.41 -3.01 -15.19
CA ALA A 155 29.24 -4.22 -15.99
C ALA A 155 28.57 -3.85 -17.35
N PRO A 156 29.20 -4.20 -18.49
CA PRO A 156 28.70 -3.82 -19.80
C PRO A 156 27.34 -4.46 -20.06
N ARG A 157 26.31 -3.63 -20.25
CA ARG A 157 24.93 -4.00 -20.64
C ARG A 157 24.81 -4.83 -21.94
N GLY A 158 25.93 -5.27 -22.53
CA GLY A 158 25.99 -5.99 -23.81
C GLY A 158 25.68 -7.49 -23.77
N ARG A 159 25.63 -8.15 -22.59
CA ARG A 159 25.43 -9.62 -22.55
C ARG A 159 23.99 -10.10 -22.68
N LEU A 160 22.99 -9.24 -22.46
CA LEU A 160 21.57 -9.64 -22.58
C LEU A 160 21.08 -9.74 -24.04
N LEU A 161 21.81 -9.17 -25.00
CA LEU A 161 21.44 -9.27 -26.43
C LEU A 161 21.95 -10.57 -27.10
N ALA A 162 22.96 -11.23 -26.55
CA ALA A 162 23.52 -12.46 -27.14
C ALA A 162 22.60 -13.68 -26.90
N LEU A 163 21.93 -13.76 -25.75
CA LEU A 163 21.05 -14.88 -25.42
C LEU A 163 19.70 -14.85 -26.16
N ARG A 164 19.26 -13.68 -26.68
CA ARG A 164 18.00 -13.56 -27.42
C ARG A 164 18.05 -14.11 -28.85
N ARG A 165 19.25 -14.30 -29.45
CA ARG A 165 19.39 -14.81 -30.82
C ARG A 165 19.41 -16.34 -30.94
N ALA A 166 19.58 -17.07 -29.84
CA ALA A 166 19.62 -18.54 -29.87
C ALA A 166 18.26 -19.23 -29.63
N ALA A 167 17.25 -18.52 -29.11
CA ALA A 167 15.98 -19.12 -28.69
C ALA A 167 14.85 -19.07 -29.74
N VAL A 168 15.04 -18.38 -30.87
CA VAL A 168 14.00 -18.21 -31.90
C VAL A 168 13.67 -19.50 -32.70
N PRO A 169 14.60 -20.43 -33.02
CA PRO A 169 14.24 -21.57 -33.88
C PRO A 169 13.48 -22.68 -33.15
N VAL A 170 13.48 -22.74 -31.81
CA VAL A 170 12.83 -23.84 -31.06
C VAL A 170 11.31 -23.64 -30.96
N LEU A 171 10.81 -22.41 -30.89
CA LEU A 171 9.36 -22.12 -30.80
C LEU A 171 8.60 -22.32 -32.12
N LEU A 172 9.28 -22.21 -33.27
CA LEU A 172 8.64 -22.49 -34.57
C LEU A 172 8.41 -23.98 -34.81
N ALA A 173 9.26 -24.86 -34.27
CA ALA A 173 9.12 -26.31 -34.43
C ALA A 173 7.90 -26.87 -33.66
N THR A 174 7.59 -26.35 -32.47
CA THR A 174 6.45 -26.82 -31.66
C THR A 174 5.11 -26.41 -32.26
N ALA A 175 5.01 -25.22 -32.86
CA ALA A 175 3.78 -24.77 -33.51
C ALA A 175 3.40 -25.64 -34.73
N ALA A 176 4.39 -26.10 -35.50
CA ALA A 176 4.16 -26.96 -36.66
C ALA A 176 3.62 -28.36 -36.27
N VAL A 177 4.11 -28.93 -35.16
CA VAL A 177 3.64 -30.24 -34.68
C VAL A 177 2.19 -30.16 -34.18
N VAL A 178 1.83 -29.11 -33.44
CA VAL A 178 0.44 -28.92 -32.96
C VAL A 178 -0.52 -28.71 -34.12
N ALA A 179 -0.14 -27.91 -35.13
CA ALA A 179 -0.96 -27.72 -36.34
C ALA A 179 -1.14 -29.03 -37.12
N PHE A 180 -0.10 -29.87 -37.20
CA PHE A 180 -0.16 -31.16 -37.88
C PHE A 180 -1.04 -32.18 -37.15
N VAL A 181 -0.98 -32.23 -35.82
CA VAL A 181 -1.85 -33.10 -34.99
C VAL A 181 -3.31 -32.67 -35.09
N LEU A 182 -3.61 -31.37 -35.07
CA LEU A 182 -4.97 -30.86 -35.28
C LEU A 182 -5.49 -31.14 -36.70
N TYR A 183 -4.63 -31.01 -37.71
CA TYR A 183 -4.98 -31.30 -39.10
C TYR A 183 -5.30 -32.79 -39.32
N LEU A 184 -4.55 -33.70 -38.69
CA LEU A 184 -4.82 -35.14 -38.77
C LEU A 184 -6.02 -35.57 -37.90
N GLY A 185 -6.21 -34.94 -36.73
CA GLY A 185 -7.33 -35.22 -35.83
C GLY A 185 -8.68 -34.72 -36.35
N GLY A 186 -8.72 -33.64 -37.14
CA GLY A 186 -9.96 -33.03 -37.64
C GLY A 186 -10.70 -33.82 -38.73
N ARG A 187 -10.12 -34.91 -39.26
CA ARG A 187 -10.73 -35.69 -40.36
C ARG A 187 -11.45 -36.98 -39.92
N GLY A 188 -11.36 -37.35 -38.64
CA GLY A 188 -11.94 -38.57 -38.12
C GLY A 188 -13.02 -38.32 -37.07
N GLY A 189 -14.29 -38.49 -37.45
CA GLY A 189 -15.36 -38.79 -36.52
C GLY A 189 -16.20 -37.61 -36.05
N ARG A 190 -17.37 -37.45 -36.67
CA ARG A 190 -18.56 -36.96 -35.96
C ARG A 190 -18.88 -37.96 -34.84
N VAL A 191 -18.30 -37.74 -33.66
CA VAL A 191 -18.78 -38.37 -32.43
C VAL A 191 -19.93 -37.50 -31.94
N GLY A 192 -21.11 -38.11 -31.84
CA GLY A 192 -22.33 -37.44 -31.42
C GLY A 192 -22.13 -36.76 -30.07
N VAL A 193 -22.53 -35.49 -30.02
CA VAL A 193 -22.76 -34.77 -28.77
C VAL A 193 -23.94 -35.47 -28.08
N PRO A 194 -23.78 -36.04 -26.88
CA PRO A 194 -24.92 -36.48 -26.11
C PRO A 194 -25.70 -35.25 -25.65
N ASP A 195 -26.99 -35.31 -25.93
CA ASP A 195 -28.05 -34.41 -25.49
C ASP A 195 -28.02 -34.30 -23.94
N GLU A 196 -27.44 -33.23 -23.42
CA GLU A 196 -27.45 -32.85 -22.00
C GLU A 196 -28.77 -32.14 -21.66
N GLY A 197 -29.88 -32.80 -22.01
CA GLY A 197 -31.20 -32.52 -21.46
C GLY A 197 -31.35 -33.21 -20.11
N ALA A 198 -31.90 -32.47 -19.13
CA ALA A 198 -32.26 -32.92 -17.77
C ALA A 198 -31.14 -32.91 -16.72
N ARG A 199 -30.83 -31.71 -16.22
CA ARG A 199 -30.38 -31.54 -14.83
C ARG A 199 -30.81 -30.21 -14.19
N GLU A 200 -32.05 -29.81 -14.46
CA GLU A 200 -32.80 -28.90 -13.59
C GLU A 200 -33.76 -29.72 -12.74
N ASP A 201 -33.27 -30.35 -11.69
CA ASP A 201 -34.08 -30.54 -10.49
C ASP A 201 -33.21 -31.04 -9.35
N ARG A 202 -33.49 -30.53 -8.15
CA ARG A 202 -33.06 -31.09 -6.86
C ARG A 202 -31.61 -30.81 -6.44
N LEU A 203 -31.32 -29.54 -6.12
CA LEU A 203 -30.59 -29.24 -4.88
C LEU A 203 -31.46 -28.38 -3.97
N ALA A 204 -31.97 -29.06 -2.96
CA ALA A 204 -32.80 -28.53 -1.90
C ALA A 204 -32.06 -27.43 -1.13
N ARG A 205 -32.63 -26.24 -1.17
CA ARG A 205 -33.19 -25.54 0.00
C ARG A 205 -32.84 -26.24 1.34
N GLY A 206 -31.70 -25.89 1.92
CA GLY A 206 -31.49 -26.01 3.35
C GLY A 206 -32.05 -24.75 4.03
N PRO A 207 -32.92 -24.85 5.05
CA PRO A 207 -33.27 -23.71 5.87
C PRO A 207 -32.07 -23.38 6.76
N SER A 208 -31.25 -22.41 6.37
CA SER A 208 -30.32 -21.78 7.29
C SER A 208 -31.11 -20.77 8.11
N THR A 209 -31.79 -21.25 9.16
CA THR A 209 -32.20 -20.43 10.29
C THR A 209 -30.94 -19.93 10.98
N VAL A 210 -30.46 -18.77 10.55
CA VAL A 210 -29.57 -17.95 11.37
C VAL A 210 -30.42 -17.46 12.55
N PRO A 211 -30.08 -17.78 13.81
CA PRO A 211 -30.78 -17.20 14.95
C PRO A 211 -30.54 -15.70 14.92
N SER A 212 -31.64 -14.95 14.78
CA SER A 212 -31.65 -13.52 15.00
C SER A 212 -31.19 -13.27 16.44
N PRO A 213 -30.18 -12.42 16.69
CA PRO A 213 -29.88 -12.01 18.06
C PRO A 213 -31.08 -11.24 18.58
N ASP A 214 -31.54 -11.62 19.78
CA ASP A 214 -32.62 -10.93 20.47
C ASP A 214 -32.25 -9.43 20.64
N PRO A 215 -33.23 -8.52 20.47
CA PRO A 215 -33.02 -7.13 20.83
C PRO A 215 -32.76 -7.06 22.34
N ILE A 216 -31.56 -6.58 22.70
CA ILE A 216 -31.23 -6.23 24.07
C ILE A 216 -32.16 -5.07 24.46
N SER A 217 -33.17 -5.37 25.28
CA SER A 217 -34.04 -4.37 25.90
C SER A 217 -33.22 -3.40 26.76
N PRO A 218 -33.25 -2.09 26.51
CA PRO A 218 -32.61 -1.10 27.34
C PRO A 218 -33.58 -0.66 28.44
N GLU A 219 -33.87 -1.52 29.42
CA GLU A 219 -34.80 -1.14 30.49
C GLU A 219 -34.50 -1.84 31.83
N GLU A 220 -33.25 -1.81 32.32
CA GLU A 220 -32.99 -2.18 33.72
C GLU A 220 -31.64 -1.63 34.23
N ALA A 221 -31.56 -0.30 34.39
CA ALA A 221 -30.50 0.33 35.19
C ALA A 221 -30.98 1.65 35.80
N LEU A 222 -32.05 1.59 36.59
CA LEU A 222 -32.43 2.66 37.50
C LEU A 222 -32.94 2.07 38.81
N HIS A 223 -32.02 1.78 39.72
CA HIS A 223 -32.31 1.79 41.15
C HIS A 223 -31.14 2.46 41.89
N PRO A 224 -31.31 3.71 42.37
CA PRO A 224 -30.46 4.28 43.38
C PRO A 224 -30.87 3.70 44.74
N THR A 225 -29.94 3.06 45.44
CA THR A 225 -30.05 2.81 46.87
C THR A 225 -29.66 4.09 47.62
N GLU A 226 -30.60 4.58 48.43
CA GLU A 226 -30.36 5.56 49.50
C GLU A 226 -29.40 5.04 50.58
#